data_AF-A7IEW1-F1
#
_entry.id   AF-A7IEW1-F1
#
_cell.length_a   1.000
_cell.length_b   1.000
_cell.length_c   1.000
_cell.angle_alpha   90.00
_cell.angle_beta   90.00
_cell.angle_gamma   90.00
#
_symmetry.space_group_name_H-M   'P 1'
#
loop_
_entity.id
_entity.type
_entity.pdbx_description
1 polymer ?
#
loop_
_entity_poly.entity_id
_entity_poly.type
_entity_poly.pdbx_seq_one_letter_code
_entity_poly.pdbx_strand_id
1 'polypeptide(L)' 'MLHTLPTDAPRHDLLIRTPNIPDPDGFYEELIESQRLLSDEEAQLMNCKLILLLANHIGDRAVLTQALKAAGGAAK' A
#
# COMPACT_ATOMS: atom_id res chain seq x y z
N MET A 1 9.12 -37.93 4.46
CA MET A 1 9.20 -37.21 5.75
C MET A 1 8.81 -35.78 5.50
N LEU A 2 7.72 -35.34 6.13
CA LEU A 2 7.18 -33.98 6.06
C LEU A 2 8.17 -33.01 6.73
N HIS A 3 8.71 -32.06 5.97
CA HIS A 3 9.34 -30.87 6.54
C HIS A 3 8.29 -29.75 6.54
N THR A 4 7.31 -29.87 7.42
CA THR A 4 6.35 -28.80 7.72
C THR A 4 7.09 -27.71 8.48
N LEU A 5 7.33 -26.59 7.79
CA LEU A 5 7.79 -25.35 8.40
C LEU A 5 6.81 -24.95 9.52
N PRO A 6 7.28 -24.60 10.72
CA PRO A 6 6.46 -23.85 11.65
C PRO A 6 6.43 -22.39 11.17
N THR A 7 5.29 -21.90 10.69
CA THR A 7 5.10 -20.46 10.45
C THR A 7 3.69 -20.03 10.77
N ASP A 8 3.21 -20.42 11.94
CA ASP A 8 1.99 -19.87 12.55
C ASP A 8 2.36 -18.92 13.70
N ALA A 9 3.35 -18.05 13.45
CA ALA A 9 3.54 -16.89 14.30
C ALA A 9 2.52 -15.83 13.84
N PRO A 10 1.59 -15.38 14.70
CA PRO A 10 0.74 -14.24 14.39
C PRO A 10 1.66 -13.03 14.14
N ARG A 11 1.77 -12.62 12.88
CA ARG A 11 2.49 -11.39 12.52
C ARG A 11 1.64 -10.21 12.95
N HIS A 12 1.82 -9.82 14.21
CA HIS A 12 1.22 -8.65 14.82
C HIS A 12 1.59 -7.40 13.98
N ASP A 13 0.58 -6.76 13.36
CA ASP A 13 0.63 -5.58 12.48
C ASP A 13 1.89 -5.47 11.59
N LEU A 14 1.81 -6.01 10.36
CA LEU A 14 2.86 -5.85 9.35
C LEU A 14 2.76 -4.51 8.62
N LEU A 15 1.60 -3.87 8.69
CA LEU A 15 1.35 -2.60 8.05
C LEU A 15 1.93 -1.45 8.88
N ILE A 16 2.90 -0.73 8.31
CA ILE A 16 3.39 0.52 8.88
C ILE A 16 2.35 1.62 8.60
N ARG A 17 1.78 2.21 9.66
CA ARG A 17 0.75 3.27 9.57
C ARG A 17 1.28 4.66 9.90
N THR A 18 2.54 4.74 10.30
CA THR A 18 3.26 5.99 10.53
C THR A 18 4.09 6.34 9.29
N PRO A 19 4.45 7.61 9.08
CA PRO A 19 5.40 7.99 8.05
C PRO A 19 6.68 7.14 8.14
N ASN A 20 7.09 6.54 7.01
CA ASN A 20 8.26 5.66 6.92
C ASN A 20 9.27 6.15 5.86
N ILE A 21 9.15 7.41 5.46
CA ILE A 21 10.07 8.07 4.51
C ILE A 21 10.64 9.34 5.15
N PRO A 22 11.87 9.75 4.79
CA PRO A 22 12.54 10.90 5.42
C PRO A 22 11.80 12.23 5.25
N ASP A 23 11.07 12.40 4.15
CA ASP A 23 10.33 13.62 3.82
C ASP A 23 8.90 13.26 3.36
N PRO A 24 7.96 13.04 4.31
CA PRO A 24 6.59 12.71 3.96
C PRO A 24 5.88 13.88 3.28
N ASP A 25 6.15 15.11 3.73
CA ASP A 25 5.49 16.32 3.23
C ASP A 25 5.89 16.61 1.77
N GLY A 26 7.17 16.47 1.44
CA GLY A 26 7.66 16.63 0.07
C GLY A 26 7.06 15.59 -0.90
N PHE A 27 6.91 14.34 -0.46
CA PHE A 27 6.22 13.33 -1.27
C PHE A 27 4.73 13.66 -1.47
N TYR A 28 4.05 14.17 -0.44
CA TYR A 28 2.67 14.62 -0.58
C TYR A 28 2.54 15.79 -1.57
N GLU A 29 3.45 16.75 -1.55
CA GLU A 29 3.50 17.84 -2.53
C GLU A 29 3.71 17.30 -3.95
N GLU A 30 4.70 16.42 -4.15
CA GLU A 30 4.96 15.79 -5.46
C GLU A 30 3.73 15.02 -5.99
N LEU A 31 3.03 14.30 -5.10
CA LEU A 31 1.82 13.58 -5.46
C LEU A 31 0.70 14.53 -5.92
N ILE A 32 0.48 15.64 -5.22
CA ILE A 32 -0.52 16.65 -5.59
C ILE A 32 -0.17 17.30 -6.92
N GLU A 33 1.09 17.70 -7.09
CA GLU A 33 1.55 18.35 -8.32
C GLU A 33 1.46 17.41 -9.52
N SER A 34 1.71 16.11 -9.35
CA SER A 34 1.64 15.12 -10.42
C SER A 34 0.24 14.95 -11.04
N GLN A 35 -0.81 15.30 -10.29
CA GLN A 35 -2.21 15.23 -10.74
C GLN A 35 -2.85 16.60 -11.01
N ARG A 36 -2.13 17.71 -10.82
CA ARG A 36 -2.68 19.09 -10.89
C ARG A 36 -3.36 19.44 -12.23
N LEU A 37 -2.90 18.84 -13.32
CA LEU A 37 -3.41 19.10 -14.67
C LEU A 37 -4.32 17.98 -15.21
N LEU A 38 -4.58 16.95 -14.40
CA LEU A 38 -5.40 15.80 -14.77
C LEU A 38 -6.88 16.07 -14.46
N SER A 39 -7.78 15.48 -15.24
CA SER A 39 -9.18 15.38 -14.83
C SER A 39 -9.32 14.48 -13.58
N ASP A 40 -10.47 14.53 -12.92
CA ASP A 40 -10.75 13.67 -11.76
C ASP A 40 -10.62 12.18 -12.12
N GLU A 41 -11.09 11.77 -13.31
CA GLU A 41 -10.96 10.40 -13.79
C GLU A 41 -9.51 10.00 -14.08
N GLU A 42 -8.74 10.91 -14.67
CA GLU A 42 -7.32 10.69 -14.96
C GLU A 42 -6.49 10.60 -13.68
N ALA A 43 -6.75 11.47 -12.70
CA ALA A 43 -6.13 11.43 -11.38
C ALA A 43 -6.48 10.12 -10.66
N GLN A 44 -7.73 9.68 -10.72
CA GLN A 44 -8.14 8.39 -10.14
C GLN A 44 -7.42 7.20 -10.81
N LEU A 45 -7.29 7.24 -12.14
CA LEU A 45 -6.54 6.21 -12.89
C LEU A 45 -5.05 6.22 -12.53
N MET A 46 -4.44 7.40 -12.37
CA MET A 46 -3.06 7.55 -11.92
C MET A 46 -2.87 6.94 -10.53
N ASN A 47 -3.75 7.26 -9.58
CA ASN A 47 -3.70 6.72 -8.22
C ASN A 47 -3.88 5.20 -8.19
N CYS A 48 -4.77 4.63 -9.02
CA CYS A 48 -4.90 3.18 -9.15
C CYS A 48 -3.60 2.52 -9.64
N LYS A 49 -2.94 3.11 -10.65
CA LYS A 49 -1.66 2.62 -11.17
C LYS A 49 -0.56 2.72 -10.12
N LEU A 50 -0.48 3.85 -9.40
CA LEU A 50 0.49 4.06 -8.33
C LEU A 50 0.33 3.01 -7.22
N ILE A 51 -0.91 2.76 -6.76
CA ILE A 51 -1.21 1.73 -5.76
C ILE A 51 -0.73 0.35 -6.22
N LEU A 52 -0.96 -0.02 -7.49
CA LEU A 52 -0.50 -1.30 -8.04
C LEU A 52 1.03 -1.40 -8.11
N LEU A 53 1.72 -0.32 -8.49
CA LEU A 53 3.18 -0.28 -8.51
C LEU A 53 3.75 -0.44 -7.09
N LEU A 54 3.21 0.28 -6.11
CA LEU A 54 3.60 0.16 -4.71
C LEU A 54 3.29 -1.24 -4.15
N ALA A 55 2.15 -1.84 -4.54
CA ALA A 55 1.81 -3.19 -4.15
C ALA A 55 2.82 -4.23 -4.67
N ASN A 56 3.27 -4.07 -5.93
CA ASN A 56 4.32 -4.90 -6.51
C ASN A 56 5.67 -4.69 -5.80
N HIS A 57 5.99 -3.46 -5.41
CA HIS A 57 7.21 -3.16 -4.67
C HIS A 57 7.20 -3.76 -3.26
N ILE A 58 6.06 -3.72 -2.56
CA ILE A 58 5.89 -4.31 -1.23
C ILE A 58 6.00 -5.84 -1.27
N GLY A 59 5.37 -6.49 -2.26
CA GLY A 59 5.48 -7.95 -2.50
C GLY A 59 4.85 -8.87 -1.43
N ASP A 60 4.46 -8.35 -0.26
CA ASP A 60 3.87 -9.13 0.83
C ASP A 60 2.32 -9.07 0.82
N ARG A 61 1.69 -10.19 0.50
CA ARG A 61 0.22 -10.33 0.45
C ARG A 61 -0.45 -10.06 1.81
N ALA A 62 0.19 -10.38 2.92
CA ALA A 62 -0.36 -10.16 4.25
C ALA A 62 -0.39 -8.65 4.58
N VAL A 63 0.68 -7.91 4.26
CA VAL A 63 0.72 -6.44 4.36
C VAL A 63 -0.38 -5.81 3.52
N LEU A 64 -0.53 -6.23 2.26
CA LEU A 64 -1.55 -5.70 1.35
C LEU A 64 -2.97 -5.98 1.85
N THR A 65 -3.21 -7.16 2.42
CA THR A 65 -4.52 -7.52 3.00
C THR A 65 -4.83 -6.67 4.23
N GLN A 66 -3.83 -6.40 5.09
CA GLN A 66 -3.99 -5.49 6.22
C GLN A 66 -4.24 -4.05 5.76
N ALA A 67 -3.54 -3.58 4.72
CA ALA A 67 -3.73 -2.26 4.13
C ALA A 67 -5.16 -2.06 3.60
N LEU A 68 -5.69 -3.04 2.86
CA LEU A 68 -7.08 -2.99 2.37
C LEU A 68 -8.08 -2.91 3.52
N LYS A 69 -7.92 -3.71 4.57
CA LYS A 69 -8.79 -3.67 5.76
C LYS A 69 -8.68 -2.34 6.49
N ALA A 70 -7.48 -1.80 6.67
CA ALA A 70 -7.25 -0.53 7.34
C ALA A 70 -7.85 0.66 6.57
N ALA A 71 -7.88 0.59 5.23
CA ALA A 71 -8.52 1.58 4.36
C ALA A 71 -10.05 1.44 4.27
N GLY A 72 -10.67 0.50 5.00
CA GLY A 72 -12.12 0.26 4.94
C GLY A 72 -12.58 -0.57 3.74
N GLY A 73 -11.64 -1.17 3.00
CA GLY A 73 -11.94 -2.11 1.94
C GLY A 73 -12.58 -3.38 2.49
N ALA A 74 -13.80 -3.67 2.06
CA ALA A 74 -14.42 -4.97 2.29
C ALA A 74 -13.71 -6.02 1.42
N ALA A 75 -12.60 -6.57 1.92
CA ALA A 75 -12.01 -7.76 1.34
C ALA A 75 -13.03 -8.90 1.50
N LYS A 76 -13.70 -9.27 0.41
CA LYS A 76 -14.56 -10.46 0.35
C LYS A 76 -13.72 -11.74 0.43
#